data_AF-J1AR50-F1
#
_entry.id   AF-J1AR50-F1
#
_cell.length_a   1.000
_cell.length_b   1.000
_cell.length_c   1.000
_cell.angle_alpha   90.00
_cell.angle_beta   90.00
_cell.angle_gamma   90.00
#
_symmetry.space_group_name_H-M   'P 1'
#
loop_
_entity.id
_entity.type
_entity.pdbx_description
1 polymer ?
#
loop_
_entity_poly.entity_id
_entity_poly.type
_entity_poly.pdbx_seq_one_letter_code
_entity_poly.pdbx_strand_id
1 'polypeptide(L)'
;MRALTLRETEYDRLTAIVMGGESFSDVIGRLLDFYEAYASGVHSRDPADLERELTLPESKVYRNVATTFLNQTLALGETVSFTIGCDPLTPPLSRTGKGLVTFYKEGKRFCLFRIGKDHMWLYFPTEREDTELEGWELVQNVLLDNYLEEGGMWLIKKQYATL
;
A
#
# COMPACT_ATOMS: atom_id res chain seq x y z
N MET A 1 -10.60 -14.29 22.50
CA MET A 1 -10.64 -15.17 21.32
C MET A 1 -11.22 -14.34 20.17
N ARG A 2 -10.42 -14.00 19.15
CA ARG A 2 -10.90 -13.26 17.97
C ARG A 2 -11.26 -14.29 16.91
N ALA A 3 -12.47 -14.21 16.35
CA ALA A 3 -12.91 -15.07 15.25
C ALA A 3 -12.47 -14.42 13.93
N LEU A 4 -11.76 -15.18 13.10
CA LEU A 4 -11.40 -14.78 11.74
C LEU A 4 -12.44 -15.40 10.79
N THR A 5 -13.10 -14.57 9.97
CA THR A 5 -14.04 -15.06 8.96
C THR A 5 -13.29 -15.13 7.63
N LEU A 6 -13.10 -16.34 7.10
CA LEU A 6 -12.44 -16.58 5.81
C LEU A 6 -13.49 -16.91 4.76
N ARG A 7 -13.31 -16.42 3.53
CA ARG A 7 -14.09 -16.86 2.37
C ARG A 7 -13.65 -18.28 1.99
N GLU A 8 -14.57 -19.07 1.44
CA GLU A 8 -14.32 -20.47 1.06
C GLU A 8 -13.13 -20.63 0.09
N THR A 9 -12.96 -19.68 -0.83
CA THR A 9 -11.82 -19.62 -1.75
C THR A 9 -10.48 -19.34 -1.07
N GLU A 10 -10.47 -18.67 0.09
CA GLU A 10 -9.28 -18.42 0.91
C GLU A 10 -8.91 -19.69 1.70
N TYR A 11 -9.90 -20.51 2.10
CA TYR A 11 -9.71 -21.79 2.77
C TYR A 11 -9.06 -22.86 1.88
N ASP A 12 -9.50 -22.98 0.63
CA ASP A 12 -8.90 -23.94 -0.32
C ASP A 12 -7.43 -23.60 -0.62
N ARG A 13 -7.11 -22.30 -0.72
CA ARG A 13 -5.74 -21.81 -0.90
C ARG A 13 -4.87 -22.07 0.33
N LEU A 14 -5.40 -21.83 1.52
CA LEU A 14 -4.76 -22.19 2.79
C LEU A 14 -4.40 -23.67 2.84
N THR A 15 -5.33 -24.53 2.46
CA THR A 15 -5.15 -25.99 2.45
C THR A 15 -4.05 -26.41 1.48
N ALA A 16 -4.03 -25.84 0.27
CA ALA A 16 -3.02 -26.13 -0.73
C ALA A 16 -1.60 -25.73 -0.29
N ILE A 17 -1.45 -24.60 0.41
CA ILE A 17 -0.14 -24.12 0.90
C ILE A 17 0.39 -25.00 2.04
N VAL A 18 -0.48 -25.39 2.98
CA VAL A 18 -0.11 -26.26 4.10
C VAL A 18 0.26 -27.67 3.60
N MET A 19 -0.47 -28.19 2.60
CA MET A 19 -0.12 -29.45 1.94
C MET A 19 1.17 -29.37 1.11
N GLY A 20 1.65 -28.17 0.78
CA GLY A 20 2.93 -27.91 0.11
C GLY A 20 4.15 -27.90 1.04
N GLY A 21 3.98 -28.13 2.34
CA GLY A 21 5.07 -28.23 3.32
C GLY A 21 5.41 -26.92 4.04
N GLU A 22 4.65 -25.84 3.84
CA GLU A 22 4.78 -24.63 4.67
C GLU A 22 4.10 -24.83 6.03
N SER A 23 4.70 -24.26 7.09
CA SER A 23 4.14 -24.31 8.44
C SER A 23 2.79 -23.59 8.50
N PHE A 24 1.76 -24.29 9.00
CA PHE A 24 0.43 -23.71 9.23
C PHE A 24 0.48 -22.42 10.05
N SER A 25 1.38 -22.33 11.04
CA SER A 25 1.56 -21.14 11.87
C SER A 25 2.04 -19.94 11.05
N ASP A 26 2.91 -20.15 10.06
CA ASP A 26 3.47 -19.08 9.23
C ASP A 26 2.43 -18.59 8.20
N VAL A 27 1.54 -19.48 7.75
CA VAL A 27 0.43 -19.15 6.85
C VAL A 27 -0.62 -18.31 7.59
N ILE A 28 -1.00 -18.71 8.82
CA ILE A 28 -1.93 -17.95 9.66
C ILE A 28 -1.33 -16.60 10.08
N GLY A 29 -0.03 -16.55 10.41
CA GLY A 29 0.66 -15.29 10.72
C GLY A 29 0.53 -14.26 9.58
N ARG A 30 0.76 -14.68 8.33
CA ARG A 30 0.61 -13.79 7.16
C ARG A 30 -0.83 -13.30 6.94
N LEU A 31 -1.81 -14.15 7.17
CA LEU A 31 -3.22 -13.75 7.07
C LEU A 31 -3.60 -12.76 8.16
N LEU A 32 -3.14 -12.99 9.39
CA LEU A 32 -3.34 -12.06 10.49
C LEU A 32 -2.68 -10.72 10.18
N ASP A 33 -1.43 -10.70 9.72
CA ASP A 33 -0.74 -9.48 9.30
C ASP A 33 -1.52 -8.73 8.19
N PHE A 34 -2.08 -9.46 7.21
CA PHE A 34 -2.88 -8.89 6.13
C PHE A 34 -4.15 -8.20 6.65
N TYR A 35 -4.94 -8.88 7.49
CA TYR A 35 -6.18 -8.33 8.01
C TYR A 35 -5.96 -7.30 9.13
N GLU A 36 -4.92 -7.44 9.96
CA GLU A 36 -4.58 -6.47 11.01
C GLU A 36 -3.96 -5.19 10.44
N ALA A 37 -3.18 -5.27 9.35
CA ALA A 37 -2.71 -4.07 8.65
C ALA A 37 -3.88 -3.30 8.00
N TYR A 38 -4.93 -4.00 7.58
CA TYR A 38 -6.15 -3.36 7.08
C TYR A 38 -7.00 -2.74 8.20
N ALA A 39 -6.97 -3.31 9.41
CA ALA A 39 -7.83 -2.91 10.52
C ALA A 39 -7.19 -1.93 11.52
N SER A 40 -5.87 -1.83 11.59
CA SER A 40 -5.21 -1.20 12.75
C SER A 40 -4.96 0.30 12.63
N GLY A 41 -5.13 0.92 11.45
CA GLY A 41 -5.07 2.39 11.33
C GLY A 41 -3.84 3.03 11.97
N VAL A 42 -2.69 2.33 12.00
CA VAL A 42 -1.47 2.84 12.63
C VAL A 42 -0.90 3.94 11.74
N HIS A 43 -1.22 5.18 12.09
CA HIS A 43 -0.67 6.37 11.47
C HIS A 43 0.77 6.56 11.95
N SER A 44 1.74 6.30 11.09
CA SER A 44 3.13 6.67 11.32
C SER A 44 3.45 8.02 10.69
N ARG A 45 4.46 8.70 11.23
CA ARG A 45 5.10 9.88 10.66
C ARG A 45 6.61 9.69 10.47
N ASP A 46 7.14 8.53 10.86
CA ASP A 46 8.57 8.25 10.80
C ASP A 46 8.91 7.67 9.41
N PRO A 47 9.73 8.35 8.59
CA PRO A 47 10.19 7.81 7.32
C PRO A 47 10.85 6.43 7.43
N ALA A 48 11.48 6.11 8.57
CA ALA A 48 12.12 4.81 8.78
C ALA A 48 11.12 3.64 8.77
N ASP A 49 9.85 3.88 9.10
CA ASP A 49 8.81 2.85 9.03
C ASP A 49 8.47 2.49 7.58
N LEU A 50 8.64 3.41 6.61
CA LEU A 50 8.51 3.09 5.18
C LEU A 50 9.58 2.07 4.77
N GLU A 51 10.82 2.24 5.21
CA GLU A 51 11.90 1.31 4.84
C GLU A 51 11.78 -0.05 5.54
N ARG A 52 11.30 -0.06 6.79
CA ARG A 52 11.19 -1.29 7.60
C ARG A 52 10.02 -2.18 7.16
N GLU A 53 8.88 -1.58 6.83
CA GLU A 53 7.63 -2.32 6.65
C GLU A 53 7.18 -2.46 5.20
N LEU A 54 7.68 -1.62 4.28
CA LEU A 54 7.22 -1.62 2.90
C LEU A 54 8.03 -2.58 2.01
N THR A 55 7.32 -3.33 1.16
CA THR A 55 7.94 -4.08 0.06
C THR A 55 8.19 -3.12 -1.10
N LEU A 56 9.44 -2.67 -1.23
CA LEU A 56 9.86 -1.80 -2.33
C LEU A 56 10.16 -2.59 -3.62
N PRO A 57 10.17 -1.92 -4.79
CA PRO A 57 10.58 -2.54 -6.05
C PRO A 57 11.95 -3.24 -5.98
N GLU A 58 12.10 -4.31 -6.77
CA GLU A 58 13.35 -5.08 -6.84
C GLU A 58 14.44 -4.29 -7.58
N SER A 59 14.07 -3.58 -8.65
CA SER A 59 14.97 -2.68 -9.37
C SER A 59 15.46 -1.56 -8.46
N LYS A 60 16.78 -1.41 -8.33
CA LYS A 60 17.41 -0.35 -7.52
C LYS A 60 16.98 1.05 -7.98
N VAL A 61 16.81 1.25 -9.29
CA VAL A 61 16.37 2.53 -9.86
C VAL A 61 14.95 2.85 -9.39
N TYR A 62 14.03 1.90 -9.57
CA TYR A 62 12.62 2.07 -9.18
C TYR A 62 12.42 2.16 -7.68
N ARG A 63 13.24 1.44 -6.91
CA ARG A 63 13.29 1.59 -5.46
C ARG A 63 13.63 3.04 -5.07
N ASN A 64 14.66 3.62 -5.65
CA ASN A 64 15.06 4.99 -5.34
C ASN A 64 13.97 6.00 -5.71
N VAL A 65 13.32 5.83 -6.86
CA VAL A 65 12.19 6.68 -7.29
C VAL A 65 11.03 6.56 -6.29
N ALA A 66 10.63 5.33 -5.93
CA ALA A 66 9.55 5.10 -4.98
C ALA A 66 9.85 5.72 -3.60
N THR A 67 11.03 5.47 -3.05
CA THR A 67 11.47 6.07 -1.78
C THR A 67 11.47 7.60 -1.84
N THR A 68 11.90 8.19 -2.96
CA THR A 68 11.91 9.64 -3.14
C THR A 68 10.49 10.22 -3.10
N PHE A 69 9.55 9.63 -3.84
CA PHE A 69 8.16 10.06 -3.85
C PHE A 69 7.48 9.96 -2.48
N LEU A 70 7.69 8.85 -1.78
CA LEU A 70 7.11 8.63 -0.46
C LEU A 70 7.65 9.65 0.56
N ASN A 71 8.96 9.87 0.58
CA ASN A 71 9.60 10.84 1.47
C ASN A 71 9.20 12.28 1.15
N GLN A 72 9.12 12.65 -0.13
CA GLN A 72 8.66 13.97 -0.53
C GLN A 72 7.18 14.21 -0.18
N THR A 73 6.34 13.17 -0.28
CA THR A 73 4.93 13.24 0.12
C THR A 73 4.80 13.43 1.64
N LEU A 74 5.58 12.68 2.42
CA LEU A 74 5.63 12.83 3.88
C LEU A 74 6.12 14.22 4.29
N ALA A 75 7.07 14.79 3.56
CA ALA A 75 7.64 16.10 3.82
C ALA A 75 6.74 17.29 3.41
N LEU A 76 5.50 17.07 2.93
CA LEU A 76 4.58 18.15 2.56
C LEU A 76 4.10 18.98 3.77
N GLY A 77 4.14 18.41 4.99
CA GLY A 77 3.81 19.12 6.22
C GLY A 77 3.92 18.26 7.47
N GLU A 78 4.05 18.89 8.63
CA GLU A 78 4.22 18.19 9.93
C GLU A 78 3.00 17.38 10.36
N THR A 79 1.82 17.70 9.82
CA THR A 79 0.56 16.98 10.09
C THR A 79 0.35 15.78 9.17
N VAL A 80 1.27 15.54 8.22
CA VAL A 80 1.20 14.39 7.33
C VAL A 80 1.53 13.12 8.12
N SER A 81 0.73 12.08 7.89
CA SER A 81 0.97 10.74 8.40
C SER A 81 0.63 9.72 7.34
N PHE A 82 1.02 8.47 7.54
CA PHE A 82 0.72 7.39 6.60
C PHE A 82 0.39 6.09 7.32
N THR A 83 -0.30 5.20 6.60
CA THR A 83 -0.51 3.80 6.99
C THR A 83 0.05 2.90 5.90
N ILE A 84 0.64 1.77 6.29
CA ILE A 84 1.10 0.73 5.37
C ILE A 84 0.13 -0.45 5.48
N GLY A 85 -0.44 -0.83 4.35
CA GLY A 85 -1.38 -1.93 4.23
C GLY A 85 -0.93 -2.94 3.19
N CYS A 86 -1.66 -4.03 3.13
CA CYS A 86 -1.50 -4.99 2.06
C CYS A 86 -2.25 -4.55 0.80
N ASP A 87 -1.68 -4.84 -0.36
CA ASP A 87 -2.35 -4.65 -1.64
C ASP A 87 -3.51 -5.65 -1.74
N PRO A 88 -4.79 -5.19 -1.77
CA PRO A 88 -5.95 -6.08 -1.81
C PRO A 88 -6.07 -6.85 -3.12
N LEU A 89 -5.34 -6.45 -4.17
CA LEU A 89 -5.30 -7.14 -5.46
C LEU A 89 -4.22 -8.22 -5.50
N THR A 90 -3.32 -8.22 -4.51
CA THR A 90 -2.33 -9.26 -4.33
C THR A 90 -2.90 -10.34 -3.41
N PRO A 91 -2.75 -11.65 -3.73
CA PRO A 91 -3.25 -12.70 -2.86
C PRO A 91 -2.70 -12.58 -1.42
N PRO A 92 -3.54 -12.72 -0.39
CA PRO A 92 -3.17 -12.46 1.02
C PRO A 92 -2.13 -13.44 1.60
N LEU A 93 -1.72 -14.45 0.82
CA LEU A 93 -0.70 -15.44 1.16
C LEU A 93 0.63 -15.19 0.44
N SER A 94 0.71 -14.14 -0.36
CA SER A 94 1.94 -13.70 -1.01
C SER A 94 2.93 -13.17 0.02
N ARG A 95 4.22 -13.56 -0.07
CA ARG A 95 5.30 -12.97 0.75
C ARG A 95 5.63 -11.53 0.34
N THR A 96 5.14 -11.10 -0.82
CA THR A 96 5.25 -9.74 -1.36
C THR A 96 3.84 -9.14 -1.38
N GLY A 97 3.51 -8.26 -0.44
CA GLY A 97 2.14 -7.79 -0.29
C GLY A 97 1.95 -6.49 0.48
N LYS A 98 2.90 -6.10 1.34
CA LYS A 98 2.93 -4.78 1.97
C LYS A 98 3.38 -3.74 0.93
N GLY A 99 2.45 -3.26 0.12
CA GLY A 99 2.74 -2.32 -0.98
C GLY A 99 1.75 -1.16 -1.04
N LEU A 100 0.77 -1.10 -0.15
CA LEU A 100 -0.25 -0.06 -0.13
C LEU A 100 0.12 0.99 0.91
N VAL A 101 0.45 2.21 0.49
CA VAL A 101 0.78 3.32 1.40
C VAL A 101 -0.27 4.40 1.24
N THR A 102 -1.04 4.65 2.29
CA THR A 102 -2.04 5.72 2.30
C THR A 102 -1.52 6.90 3.09
N PHE A 103 -1.57 8.10 2.53
CA PHE A 103 -1.18 9.34 3.20
C PHE A 103 -2.40 10.14 3.66
N TYR A 104 -2.25 10.78 4.81
CA TYR A 104 -3.28 11.56 5.49
C TYR A 104 -2.75 12.93 5.88
N LYS A 105 -3.61 13.94 5.77
CA LYS A 105 -3.41 15.29 6.31
C LYS A 105 -4.48 15.50 7.37
N GLU A 106 -4.07 15.67 8.64
CA GLU A 106 -5.02 15.89 9.75
C GLU A 106 -6.12 14.81 9.83
N GLY A 107 -5.75 13.55 9.55
CA GLY A 107 -6.67 12.40 9.57
C GLY A 107 -7.48 12.21 8.28
N LYS A 108 -7.45 13.15 7.32
CA LYS A 108 -8.10 12.99 6.01
C LYS A 108 -7.14 12.35 5.01
N ARG A 109 -7.57 11.25 4.40
CA ARG A 109 -6.84 10.60 3.30
C ARG A 109 -6.71 11.55 2.10
N PHE A 110 -5.53 11.63 1.49
CA PHE A 110 -5.32 12.54 0.34
C PHE A 110 -4.59 11.93 -0.84
N CYS A 111 -3.75 10.93 -0.63
CA CYS A 111 -3.22 10.11 -1.72
C CYS A 111 -2.90 8.71 -1.23
N LEU A 112 -2.80 7.78 -2.19
CA LEU A 112 -2.40 6.40 -1.95
C LEU A 112 -1.40 6.00 -3.02
N PHE A 113 -0.39 5.24 -2.60
CA PHE A 113 0.51 4.54 -3.50
C PHE A 113 0.27 3.04 -3.40
N ARG A 114 0.08 2.39 -4.55
CA ARG A 114 0.20 0.93 -4.67
C ARG A 114 1.56 0.62 -5.30
N ILE A 115 2.35 -0.21 -4.64
CA ILE A 115 3.71 -0.53 -5.04
C ILE A 115 3.78 -2.03 -5.32
N GLY A 116 4.04 -2.36 -6.58
CA GLY A 116 4.37 -3.70 -7.04
C GLY A 116 5.86 -3.87 -7.28
N LYS A 117 6.24 -5.08 -7.69
CA LYS A 117 7.63 -5.46 -7.97
C LYS A 117 8.36 -4.49 -8.92
N ASP A 118 7.66 -4.06 -9.97
CA ASP A 118 8.21 -3.20 -11.06
C ASP A 118 7.30 -2.00 -11.37
N HIS A 119 6.30 -1.72 -10.53
CA HIS A 119 5.29 -0.70 -10.79
C HIS A 119 4.98 0.08 -9.51
N MET A 120 4.67 1.36 -9.67
CA MET A 120 4.15 2.21 -8.60
C MET A 120 3.02 3.04 -9.18
N TRP A 121 1.85 2.93 -8.56
CA TRP A 121 0.64 3.61 -9.01
C TRP A 121 0.23 4.63 -7.97
N LEU A 122 -0.16 5.82 -8.42
CA LEU A 122 -0.67 6.91 -7.58
C LEU A 122 -2.19 6.97 -7.72
N TYR A 123 -2.88 7.04 -6.59
CA TYR A 123 -4.32 7.16 -6.49
C TYR A 123 -4.72 8.37 -5.65
N PHE A 124 -5.89 8.95 -5.98
CA PHE A 124 -6.56 9.95 -5.14
C PHE A 124 -7.90 9.44 -4.62
N PRO A 125 -8.37 9.96 -3.47
CA PRO A 125 -9.69 9.61 -2.95
C PRO A 125 -10.79 9.98 -3.95
N THR A 126 -11.78 9.11 -4.08
CA THR A 126 -12.96 9.35 -4.93
C THR A 126 -14.22 8.73 -4.30
N GLU A 127 -15.39 9.18 -4.75
CA GLU A 127 -16.70 8.61 -4.39
C GLU A 127 -17.22 7.66 -5.49
N ARG A 128 -16.44 7.44 -6.54
CA ARG A 128 -16.79 6.55 -7.64
C ARG A 128 -16.77 5.08 -7.22
N GLU A 129 -17.86 4.38 -7.48
CA GLU A 129 -18.01 2.95 -7.20
C GLU A 129 -17.37 2.06 -8.28
N ASP A 130 -17.10 2.61 -9.47
CA ASP A 130 -16.51 1.90 -10.62
C ASP A 130 -14.98 1.92 -10.64
N THR A 131 -14.36 1.71 -9.48
CA THR A 131 -12.89 1.79 -9.31
C THR A 131 -12.26 0.44 -9.01
N GLU A 132 -11.00 0.27 -9.43
CA GLU A 132 -10.19 -0.93 -9.14
C GLU A 132 -9.97 -1.13 -7.63
N LEU A 133 -9.87 -0.02 -6.89
CA LEU A 133 -9.72 0.04 -5.45
C LEU A 133 -10.82 0.91 -4.89
N GLU A 134 -11.68 0.34 -4.05
CA GLU A 134 -12.85 1.03 -3.50
C GLU A 134 -12.47 2.38 -2.86
N GLY A 135 -13.09 3.45 -3.35
CA GLY A 135 -12.87 4.81 -2.88
C GLY A 135 -11.54 5.44 -3.34
N TRP A 136 -10.87 4.86 -4.34
CA TRP A 136 -9.59 5.33 -4.89
C TRP A 136 -9.59 5.33 -6.42
N GLU A 137 -9.26 6.47 -7.03
CA GLU A 137 -9.13 6.62 -8.47
C GLU A 137 -7.66 6.57 -8.89
N LEU A 138 -7.33 5.72 -9.87
CA LEU A 138 -5.98 5.66 -10.43
C LEU A 138 -5.70 6.94 -11.22
N VAL A 139 -4.64 7.65 -10.84
CA VAL A 139 -4.23 8.91 -11.47
C VAL A 139 -3.03 8.70 -12.39
N GLN A 140 -2.06 7.89 -11.98
CA GLN A 140 -0.79 7.76 -12.70
C GLN A 140 -0.06 6.44 -12.41
N ASN A 141 0.72 5.95 -13.39
CA ASN A 141 1.75 4.93 -13.16
C ASN A 141 3.14 5.56 -13.11
N VAL A 142 3.61 5.84 -11.89
CA VAL A 142 4.80 6.64 -11.58
C VAL A 142 6.08 6.07 -12.21
N LEU A 143 6.25 4.74 -12.29
CA LEU A 143 7.49 4.12 -12.78
C LEU A 143 7.53 3.91 -14.30
N LEU A 144 6.38 3.72 -14.95
CA LEU A 144 6.33 3.59 -16.42
C LEU A 144 6.35 4.94 -17.11
N ASP A 145 5.83 5.97 -16.45
CA ASP A 145 5.72 7.30 -17.05
C ASP A 145 7.05 8.09 -17.03
N ASN A 146 8.12 7.53 -16.42
CA ASN A 146 9.59 7.77 -16.54
C ASN A 146 10.16 9.18 -16.90
N TYR A 147 9.36 10.24 -17.00
CA TYR A 147 9.71 11.54 -17.58
C TYR A 147 9.00 12.72 -16.89
N LEU A 148 8.23 12.48 -15.83
CA LEU A 148 7.49 13.51 -15.10
C LEU A 148 7.55 13.29 -13.59
N GLU A 149 8.73 13.16 -13.00
CA GLU A 149 8.89 13.26 -11.53
C GLU A 149 8.19 14.53 -11.01
N GLU A 150 8.30 15.63 -11.78
CA GLU A 150 7.57 16.87 -11.53
C GLU A 150 6.05 16.71 -11.63
N GLY A 151 5.52 15.90 -12.55
CA GLY A 151 4.09 15.72 -12.77
C GLY A 151 3.41 15.02 -11.61
N GLY A 152 3.95 13.89 -11.15
CA GLY A 152 3.38 13.13 -10.04
C GLY A 152 3.39 13.91 -8.73
N MET A 153 4.52 14.54 -8.38
CA MET A 153 4.57 15.34 -7.16
C MET A 153 3.79 16.64 -7.24
N TRP A 154 3.69 17.26 -8.43
CA TRP A 154 2.81 18.42 -8.63
C TRP A 154 1.34 18.06 -8.41
N LEU A 155 0.88 16.91 -8.92
CA LEU A 155 -0.48 16.42 -8.69
C LEU A 155 -0.76 16.22 -7.20
N ILE A 156 0.18 15.60 -6.47
CA ILE A 156 0.04 15.37 -5.03
C ILE A 156 -0.01 16.70 -4.26
N LYS A 157 0.88 17.65 -4.59
CA LYS A 157 0.88 18.99 -3.98
C LYS A 157 -0.44 19.73 -4.24
N LYS A 158 -0.95 19.65 -5.46
CA LYS A 158 -2.25 20.23 -5.83
C LYS A 158 -3.38 19.60 -5.01
N GLN A 159 -3.42 18.27 -4.90
CA GLN A 159 -4.41 17.56 -4.08
C GLN A 159 -4.30 17.96 -2.61
N TYR A 160 -3.09 18.00 -2.05
CA TYR A 160 -2.82 18.39 -0.66
C TYR A 160 -3.27 19.81 -0.32
N ALA A 161 -3.19 20.74 -1.27
CA ALA A 161 -3.62 22.13 -1.10
C ALA A 161 -5.14 22.33 -1.07
N THR A 162 -5.93 21.33 -1.50
CA THR A 162 -7.41 21.40 -1.52
C THR A 162 -8.07 20.95 -0.22
N LEU A 163 -7.28 20.45 0.73
CA LEU A 163 -7.75 19.87 2.00
C LEU A 163 -7.55 20.80 3.18
#